data_AF-A0A818DC12-F1
#
_entry.id   AF-A0A818DC12-F1
#
_cell.length_a   1.000
_cell.length_b   1.000
_cell.length_c   1.000
_cell.angle_alpha   90.00
_cell.angle_beta   90.00
_cell.angle_gamma   90.00
#
_symmetry.space_group_name_H-M   'P 1'
#
loop_
_entity.id
_entity.type
_entity.pdbx_description
1 polymer ?
#
loop_
_entity_poly.entity_id
_entity_poly.type
_entity_poly.pdbx_seq_one_letter_code
_entity_poly.pdbx_strand_id
1 'polypeptide(L)'
;SCSNNNGGCGKNAFCSENRKTSAIKCTCKTGYTNTGSAVHTVCKDSCTIKNGGCGPKAACAHDATTNAVECSRKPGYTNRGAASEIKRRDTGSASGDIRTANLPAACSSYTNISDPTRSVRYSGSSGCDSSSFSSSGMWVRFTGSGGTTIPTYAPGPSVCGTDATGWYITEMPSSGATVSGALCYQSTINKCHFYSAMQVTNCNTYYVYFLYPPPTCNLRVCTV
;
A
#
# COMPACT_ATOMS: atom_id res chain seq x y z
N SER A 1 -17.35 15.09 -17.51
CA SER A 1 -16.82 15.72 -16.28
C SER A 1 -17.49 15.17 -15.04
N CYS A 2 -16.75 15.09 -13.93
CA CYS A 2 -17.25 14.64 -12.63
C CYS A 2 -18.34 15.54 -12.04
N SER A 3 -18.37 16.81 -12.42
CA SER A 3 -19.38 17.78 -11.96
C SER A 3 -20.79 17.46 -12.48
N ASN A 4 -20.91 16.68 -13.55
CA ASN A 4 -22.19 16.27 -14.14
C ASN A 4 -22.45 14.80 -13.83
N ASN A 5 -23.51 14.52 -13.05
CA ASN A 5 -23.94 13.17 -12.67
C ASN A 5 -22.78 12.29 -12.15
N ASN A 6 -21.87 12.85 -11.33
CA ASN A 6 -20.68 12.18 -10.82
C ASN A 6 -19.81 11.51 -11.91
N GLY A 7 -19.79 12.07 -13.13
CA GLY A 7 -19.11 11.50 -14.28
C GLY A 7 -19.62 10.12 -14.71
N GLY A 8 -20.85 9.75 -14.32
CA GLY A 8 -21.41 8.41 -14.55
C GLY A 8 -20.96 7.37 -13.51
N CYS A 9 -20.20 7.76 -12.49
CA CYS A 9 -19.79 6.87 -11.41
C CYS A 9 -20.95 6.55 -10.47
N GLY A 10 -21.05 5.29 -10.05
CA GLY A 10 -22.08 4.85 -9.09
C GLY A 10 -21.98 5.56 -7.73
N LYS A 11 -23.07 5.53 -6.94
CA LYS A 11 -23.21 6.27 -5.66
C LYS A 11 -22.09 6.03 -4.63
N ASN A 12 -21.47 4.85 -4.67
CA ASN A 12 -20.40 4.42 -3.77
C ASN A 12 -19.01 4.55 -4.40
N ALA A 13 -18.86 5.37 -5.43
CA ALA A 13 -17.60 5.69 -6.08
C ALA A 13 -17.33 7.19 -6.06
N PHE A 14 -16.05 7.54 -5.94
CA PHE A 14 -15.50 8.85 -6.26
C PHE A 14 -15.24 8.94 -7.76
N CYS A 15 -15.52 10.11 -8.34
CA CYS A 15 -15.14 10.44 -9.70
C CYS A 15 -13.85 11.25 -9.71
N SER A 16 -12.94 10.93 -10.64
CA SER A 16 -11.75 11.72 -10.94
C SER A 16 -11.64 11.92 -12.45
N GLU A 17 -11.18 13.10 -12.87
CA GLU A 17 -11.09 13.49 -14.28
C GLU A 17 -9.63 13.74 -14.68
N ASN A 18 -9.18 13.11 -15.76
CA ASN A 18 -7.86 13.37 -16.31
C ASN A 18 -7.89 14.67 -17.13
N ARG A 19 -7.19 15.69 -16.64
CA ARG A 19 -7.17 17.03 -17.27
C ARG A 19 -6.58 17.08 -18.69
N LYS A 20 -5.87 16.05 -19.14
CA LYS A 20 -5.27 16.01 -20.48
C LYS A 20 -6.12 15.30 -21.51
N THR A 21 -6.86 14.27 -21.09
CA THR A 21 -7.64 13.40 -21.99
C THR A 21 -9.14 13.53 -21.77
N SER A 22 -9.56 14.29 -20.76
CA SER A 22 -10.94 14.37 -20.25
C SER A 22 -11.53 13.01 -19.87
N ALA A 23 -10.68 12.01 -19.64
CA ALA A 23 -11.10 10.67 -19.27
C ALA A 23 -11.62 10.66 -17.83
N ILE A 24 -12.75 10.00 -17.61
CA ILE A 24 -13.36 9.82 -16.29
C ILE A 24 -12.88 8.50 -15.68
N LYS A 25 -12.44 8.55 -14.44
CA LYS A 25 -12.08 7.38 -13.63
C LYS A 25 -12.92 7.34 -12.37
N CYS A 26 -13.67 6.25 -12.21
CA CYS A 26 -14.44 5.95 -11.01
C CYS A 26 -13.61 5.08 -10.06
N THR A 27 -13.66 5.35 -8.76
CA THR A 27 -12.94 4.55 -7.75
C THR A 27 -13.84 4.38 -6.53
N CYS A 28 -13.97 3.15 -6.03
CA CYS A 28 -14.85 2.88 -4.91
C CYS A 28 -14.43 3.63 -3.64
N LYS A 29 -15.43 4.10 -2.88
CA LYS A 29 -15.23 4.69 -1.56
C LYS A 29 -14.72 3.61 -0.59
N THR A 30 -14.08 4.04 0.49
CA THR A 30 -13.65 3.15 1.59
C THR A 30 -14.83 2.28 2.05
N GLY A 31 -14.61 0.97 2.24
CA GLY A 31 -15.65 0.00 2.59
C GLY A 31 -16.42 -0.59 1.40
N TYR A 32 -16.08 -0.23 0.16
CA TYR A 32 -16.70 -0.79 -1.04
C TYR A 32 -15.68 -1.44 -1.98
N THR A 33 -16.05 -2.59 -2.53
CA THR A 33 -15.25 -3.35 -3.48
C THR A 33 -15.79 -3.16 -4.90
N ASN A 34 -14.89 -2.90 -5.87
CA ASN A 34 -15.27 -2.89 -7.28
C ASN A 34 -15.54 -4.32 -7.76
N THR A 35 -16.78 -4.62 -8.12
CA THR A 35 -17.20 -5.88 -8.74
C THR A 35 -17.55 -5.74 -10.22
N GLY A 36 -17.30 -4.56 -10.80
CA GLY A 36 -17.49 -4.27 -12.22
C GLY A 36 -16.17 -4.26 -12.98
N SER A 37 -16.17 -3.62 -14.15
CA SER A 37 -14.99 -3.49 -15.01
C SER A 37 -14.24 -2.19 -14.76
N ALA A 38 -13.03 -2.05 -15.32
CA ALA A 38 -12.23 -0.82 -15.25
C ALA A 38 -12.96 0.41 -15.85
N VAL A 39 -13.84 0.19 -16.83
CA VAL A 39 -14.65 1.23 -17.50
C VAL A 39 -16.03 1.40 -16.85
N HIS A 40 -16.59 0.32 -16.30
CA HIS A 40 -17.90 0.28 -15.63
C HIS A 40 -17.73 -0.18 -14.18
N THR A 41 -17.29 0.74 -13.33
CA THR A 41 -17.06 0.47 -11.90
C THR A 41 -18.38 0.23 -11.16
N VAL A 42 -18.48 -0.90 -10.45
CA VAL A 42 -19.65 -1.25 -9.64
C VAL A 42 -19.19 -1.47 -8.21
N CYS A 43 -19.50 -0.52 -7.32
CA CYS A 43 -19.04 -0.56 -5.93
C CYS A 43 -20.07 -1.23 -5.02
N LYS A 44 -19.81 -2.48 -4.63
CA LYS A 44 -20.62 -3.24 -3.68
C LYS A 44 -19.99 -3.19 -2.30
N ASP A 45 -20.82 -3.26 -1.26
CA ASP A 45 -20.38 -3.30 0.13
C ASP A 45 -19.36 -4.43 0.31
N SER A 46 -18.17 -4.10 0.83
CA SER A 46 -17.08 -5.05 0.94
C SER A 46 -17.42 -6.23 1.85
N CYS A 47 -18.22 -6.07 2.89
CA CYS A 47 -18.66 -7.17 3.76
C CYS A 47 -19.55 -8.18 3.03
N THR A 48 -20.29 -7.76 2.00
CA THR A 48 -21.06 -8.68 1.15
C THR A 48 -20.19 -9.45 0.14
N ILE A 49 -18.96 -8.98 -0.10
CA ILE A 49 -18.03 -9.56 -1.07
C ILE A 49 -16.93 -10.30 -0.32
N LYS A 50 -16.99 -11.64 -0.32
CA LYS A 50 -16.01 -12.49 0.37
C LYS A 50 -15.83 -12.10 1.85
N ASN A 51 -16.92 -11.73 2.53
CA ASN A 51 -16.92 -11.33 3.94
C ASN A 51 -15.95 -10.18 4.26
N GLY A 52 -15.72 -9.24 3.32
CA GLY A 52 -14.76 -8.14 3.51
C GLY A 52 -13.31 -8.60 3.67
N GLY A 53 -12.99 -9.85 3.32
CA GLY A 53 -11.69 -10.47 3.63
C GLY A 53 -11.59 -11.02 5.06
N CYS A 54 -12.65 -10.91 5.86
CA CYS A 54 -12.71 -11.49 7.19
C CYS A 54 -12.78 -13.03 7.13
N GLY A 55 -12.13 -13.69 8.09
CA GLY A 55 -12.19 -15.14 8.21
C GLY A 55 -13.63 -15.67 8.40
N PRO A 56 -13.88 -16.96 8.10
CA PRO A 56 -15.23 -17.54 8.08
C PRO A 56 -15.98 -17.48 9.44
N LYS A 57 -15.23 -17.37 10.55
CA LYS A 57 -15.78 -17.25 11.92
C LYS A 57 -15.80 -15.82 12.47
N ALA A 58 -15.39 -14.84 11.66
CA ALA A 58 -15.45 -13.42 12.01
C ALA A 58 -16.72 -12.78 11.43
N ALA A 59 -17.25 -11.80 12.14
CA ALA A 59 -18.25 -10.88 11.64
C ALA A 59 -17.53 -9.74 10.91
N CYS A 60 -17.98 -9.44 9.70
CA CYS A 60 -17.55 -8.24 8.98
C CYS A 60 -18.47 -7.08 9.37
N ALA A 61 -17.87 -5.95 9.68
CA ALA A 61 -18.54 -4.68 9.96
C ALA A 61 -17.75 -3.53 9.32
N HIS A 62 -18.26 -2.31 9.45
CA HIS A 62 -17.56 -1.10 9.02
C HIS A 62 -17.22 -0.24 10.23
N ASP A 63 -16.00 0.29 10.25
CA ASP A 63 -15.56 1.30 11.20
C ASP A 63 -16.48 2.53 11.08
N ALA A 64 -17.04 2.97 12.21
CA ALA A 64 -18.07 4.00 12.24
C ALA A 64 -17.59 5.37 11.73
N THR A 65 -16.27 5.62 11.75
CA THR A 65 -15.67 6.91 11.37
C THR A 65 -15.13 6.95 9.95
N THR A 66 -14.52 5.86 9.48
CA THR A 66 -13.79 5.80 8.21
C THR A 66 -14.50 4.94 7.17
N ASN A 67 -15.53 4.18 7.58
CA ASN A 67 -16.21 3.15 6.80
C ASN A 67 -15.28 2.00 6.34
N ALA A 68 -14.07 1.89 6.91
CA ALA A 68 -13.15 0.80 6.62
C ALA A 68 -13.72 -0.54 7.10
N VAL A 69 -13.40 -1.64 6.40
CA VAL A 69 -13.83 -2.97 6.83
C VAL A 69 -13.14 -3.34 8.14
N GLU A 70 -13.94 -3.78 9.11
CA GLU A 70 -13.48 -4.28 10.40
C GLU A 70 -14.00 -5.69 10.64
N CYS A 71 -13.10 -6.59 11.07
CA CYS A 71 -13.42 -7.97 11.36
C CYS A 71 -13.44 -8.21 12.87
N SER A 72 -14.60 -8.56 13.42
CA SER A 72 -14.79 -8.82 14.86
C SER A 72 -15.18 -10.27 15.12
N ARG A 73 -15.01 -10.74 16.36
CA ARG A 73 -15.45 -12.09 16.75
C ARG A 73 -16.98 -12.14 16.84
N LYS A 74 -17.60 -13.21 16.30
CA LYS A 74 -19.03 -13.46 16.48
C LYS A 74 -19.34 -13.82 17.96
N PRO A 75 -20.42 -13.27 18.57
CA PRO A 75 -20.87 -13.70 19.89
C PRO A 75 -21.22 -15.20 19.89
N GLY A 76 -20.67 -15.97 20.84
CA GLY A 76 -20.96 -17.42 20.99
C GLY A 76 -19.76 -18.37 20.91
N TYR A 77 -18.54 -17.88 20.69
CA TYR A 77 -17.32 -18.70 20.75
C TYR A 77 -16.51 -18.38 22.03
N THR A 78 -16.56 -19.28 23.03
CA THR A 78 -15.74 -19.18 24.26
C THR A 78 -14.37 -19.83 24.09
N ASN A 79 -13.32 -19.17 24.57
CA ASN A 79 -12.01 -19.80 24.77
C ASN A 79 -12.09 -20.79 25.94
N ARG A 80 -11.71 -22.05 25.73
CA ARG A 80 -11.42 -22.97 26.83
C ARG A 80 -9.93 -22.84 27.18
N GLY A 81 -9.64 -22.27 28.36
CA GLY A 81 -8.35 -22.36 29.05
C GLY A 81 -7.61 -21.04 29.20
N ALA A 82 -7.73 -20.41 30.36
CA ALA A 82 -6.83 -19.38 30.88
C ALA A 82 -6.07 -19.93 32.10
N ALA A 83 -4.88 -19.35 32.33
CA ALA A 83 -4.10 -19.25 33.57
C ALA A 83 -3.07 -20.35 33.96
N SER A 84 -1.80 -19.91 33.93
CA SER A 84 -0.70 -20.10 34.90
C SER A 84 -0.25 -21.51 35.35
N GLU A 85 0.94 -21.93 34.91
CA GLU A 85 2.18 -22.07 35.72
C GLU A 85 3.23 -22.88 34.93
N ILE A 86 4.41 -22.30 34.67
CA ILE A 86 5.56 -23.02 34.09
C ILE A 86 6.55 -23.33 35.22
N LYS A 87 6.67 -24.61 35.58
CA LYS A 87 7.93 -25.16 36.09
C LYS A 87 8.40 -26.22 35.09
N ARG A 88 9.57 -25.99 34.51
CA ARG A 88 10.14 -26.79 33.41
C ARG A 88 10.50 -28.21 33.88
N ARG A 89 10.04 -29.23 33.14
CA ARG A 89 10.89 -30.36 32.72
C ARG A 89 10.24 -31.12 31.56
N ASP A 90 11.09 -31.54 30.64
CA ASP A 90 10.78 -32.17 29.37
C ASP A 90 10.01 -33.49 29.49
N THR A 91 8.88 -33.57 28.81
CA THR A 91 8.41 -34.75 28.07
C THR A 91 7.35 -34.32 27.06
N GLY A 92 7.64 -34.51 25.77
CA GLY A 92 6.62 -34.84 24.77
C GLY A 92 5.78 -33.71 24.14
N SER A 93 5.90 -33.63 22.82
CA SER A 93 4.87 -33.20 21.85
C SER A 93 4.75 -31.73 21.49
N ALA A 94 4.78 -31.51 20.19
CA ALA A 94 4.65 -30.26 19.45
C ALA A 94 3.56 -29.32 19.98
N SER A 95 3.92 -28.06 20.22
CA SER A 95 2.98 -26.94 20.23
C SER A 95 3.68 -25.71 19.67
N GLY A 96 3.38 -25.44 18.40
CA GLY A 96 3.70 -24.19 17.75
C GLY A 96 2.76 -23.09 18.23
N ASP A 97 3.36 -21.95 18.52
CA ASP A 97 2.71 -20.75 19.01
C ASP A 97 1.56 -20.24 18.13
N ILE A 98 0.66 -19.55 18.84
CA ILE A 98 -0.57 -18.86 18.45
C ILE A 98 -0.36 -18.03 17.17
N ARG A 99 -1.07 -18.37 16.08
CA ARG A 99 -0.96 -17.67 14.79
C ARG A 99 -1.53 -16.24 14.87
N THR A 100 -0.63 -15.28 15.04
CA THR A 100 -0.56 -14.07 14.21
C THR A 100 -0.94 -14.43 12.78
N ALA A 101 -1.79 -13.65 12.11
CA ALA A 101 -1.93 -13.78 10.65
C ALA A 101 -0.51 -13.76 10.09
N ASN A 102 -0.11 -14.83 9.39
CA ASN A 102 1.26 -14.98 8.92
C ASN A 102 1.46 -13.99 7.78
N LEU A 103 1.69 -12.72 8.14
CA LEU A 103 2.03 -11.66 7.23
C LEU A 103 3.31 -12.06 6.50
N PRO A 104 3.51 -11.58 5.25
CA PRO A 104 4.75 -11.85 4.54
C PRO A 104 5.96 -11.44 5.40
N ALA A 105 7.07 -12.18 5.31
CA ALA A 105 8.26 -11.92 6.12
C ALA A 105 8.79 -10.47 5.99
N ALA A 106 8.52 -9.83 4.85
CA ALA A 106 8.78 -8.41 4.62
C ALA A 106 8.12 -7.49 5.66
N CYS A 107 7.05 -7.92 6.33
CA CYS A 107 6.35 -7.16 7.38
C CYS A 107 7.00 -7.28 8.77
N SER A 108 8.03 -8.10 8.93
CA SER A 108 8.78 -8.23 10.18
C SER A 108 10.27 -7.92 10.03
N SER A 109 10.79 -7.86 8.80
CA SER A 109 12.20 -7.55 8.51
C SER A 109 12.31 -6.51 7.40
N TYR A 110 12.59 -5.26 7.79
CA TYR A 110 12.76 -4.12 6.90
C TYR A 110 13.56 -2.99 7.59
N THR A 111 14.09 -2.07 6.79
CA THR A 111 14.75 -0.84 7.29
C THR A 111 13.81 0.35 7.22
N ASN A 112 13.71 1.15 8.29
CA ASN A 112 12.94 2.39 8.24
C ASN A 112 13.74 3.51 7.55
N ILE A 113 13.07 4.23 6.66
CA ILE A 113 13.57 5.47 6.08
C ILE A 113 12.65 6.59 6.53
N SER A 114 13.18 7.51 7.34
CA SER A 114 12.48 8.72 7.79
C SER A 114 13.23 9.94 7.29
N ASP A 115 12.83 10.44 6.13
CA ASP A 115 13.51 11.53 5.44
C ASP A 115 12.48 12.55 4.93
N PRO A 116 12.35 13.70 5.60
CA PRO A 116 11.39 14.75 5.22
C PRO A 116 11.54 15.23 3.77
N THR A 117 12.76 15.16 3.21
CA THR A 117 13.04 15.68 1.87
C THR A 117 12.48 14.79 0.77
N ARG A 118 12.04 13.56 1.09
CA ARG A 118 11.39 12.64 0.13
C ARG A 118 9.94 13.00 -0.16
N SER A 119 9.35 13.96 0.57
CA SER A 119 7.99 14.40 0.29
C SER A 119 7.86 14.98 -1.11
N VAL A 120 6.78 14.64 -1.83
CA VAL A 120 6.43 15.32 -3.09
C VAL A 120 6.22 16.84 -2.93
N ARG A 121 6.05 17.32 -1.69
CA ARG A 121 5.94 18.75 -1.36
C ARG A 121 7.29 19.41 -1.11
N TYR A 122 8.36 18.64 -1.00
CA TYR A 122 9.70 19.17 -0.81
C TYR A 122 10.31 19.54 -2.17
N SER A 123 10.74 20.80 -2.30
CA SER A 123 11.46 21.30 -3.46
C SER A 123 12.96 21.06 -3.33
N GLY A 124 13.62 20.76 -4.44
CA GLY A 124 15.07 20.59 -4.50
C GLY A 124 15.46 19.45 -5.43
N SER A 125 16.72 19.39 -5.85
CA SER A 125 17.14 18.44 -6.89
C SER A 125 18.52 17.79 -6.68
N SER A 126 19.12 17.93 -5.50
CA SER A 126 20.49 17.47 -5.22
C SER A 126 20.60 16.05 -4.66
N GLY A 127 19.49 15.37 -4.36
CA GLY A 127 19.44 14.07 -3.71
C GLY A 127 19.29 12.90 -4.69
N CYS A 128 19.81 11.73 -4.29
CA CYS A 128 19.75 10.51 -5.09
C CYS A 128 19.72 9.25 -4.22
N ASP A 129 19.18 8.16 -4.77
CA ASP A 129 19.04 6.88 -4.08
C ASP A 129 20.11 5.84 -4.43
N SER A 130 21.13 6.18 -5.21
CA SER A 130 22.16 5.23 -5.69
C SER A 130 22.90 4.50 -4.56
N SER A 131 23.05 5.13 -3.39
CA SER A 131 23.62 4.55 -2.18
C SER A 131 22.60 4.32 -1.06
N SER A 132 21.34 4.67 -1.27
CA SER A 132 20.28 4.51 -0.27
C SER A 132 19.79 3.05 -0.15
N PHE A 133 20.08 2.22 -1.14
CA PHE A 133 19.63 0.83 -1.21
C PHE A 133 20.81 -0.11 -1.46
N SER A 134 20.72 -1.36 -0.98
CA SER A 134 21.72 -2.40 -1.27
C SER A 134 21.72 -2.77 -2.74
N SER A 135 22.87 -3.06 -3.35
CA SER A 135 22.97 -3.54 -4.74
C SER A 135 22.18 -4.83 -5.00
N SER A 136 21.97 -5.66 -3.97
CA SER A 136 21.12 -6.86 -4.00
C SER A 136 19.63 -6.58 -3.78
N GLY A 137 19.26 -5.32 -3.62
CA GLY A 137 17.95 -4.88 -3.13
C GLY A 137 17.79 -5.05 -1.63
N MET A 138 16.85 -4.30 -1.04
CA MET A 138 16.50 -4.39 0.37
C MET A 138 15.04 -3.99 0.64
N TRP A 139 14.46 -4.55 1.70
CA TRP A 139 13.14 -4.16 2.19
C TRP A 139 13.22 -2.89 3.03
N VAL A 140 12.43 -1.88 2.65
CA VAL A 140 12.34 -0.60 3.36
C VAL A 140 10.91 -0.23 3.69
N ARG A 141 10.74 0.56 4.74
CA ARG A 141 9.48 1.22 5.10
C ARG A 141 9.71 2.72 5.17
N PHE A 142 8.93 3.50 4.42
CA PHE A 142 8.94 4.95 4.56
C PHE A 142 8.10 5.37 5.76
N THR A 143 8.64 6.30 6.55
CA THR A 143 8.05 6.77 7.81
C THR A 143 8.31 8.28 7.98
N GLY A 144 7.63 8.91 8.94
CA GLY A 144 7.87 10.32 9.29
C GLY A 144 7.22 11.33 8.34
N SER A 145 7.62 12.60 8.46
CA SER A 145 6.98 13.73 7.78
C SER A 145 7.25 13.82 6.28
N GLY A 146 8.19 13.02 5.76
CA GLY A 146 8.44 12.91 4.33
C GLY A 146 7.32 12.21 3.56
N GLY A 147 6.39 11.56 4.27
CA GLY A 147 5.39 10.67 3.68
C GLY A 147 5.72 9.22 3.98
N THR A 148 4.70 8.38 3.92
CA THR A 148 4.79 6.97 4.33
C THR A 148 4.55 5.99 3.20
N THR A 149 4.18 6.49 2.02
CA THR A 149 3.87 5.67 0.84
C THR A 149 4.51 6.23 -0.41
N ILE A 150 4.91 5.37 -1.34
CA ILE A 150 5.34 5.79 -2.68
C ILE A 150 4.09 6.22 -3.48
N PRO A 151 4.09 7.39 -4.14
CA PRO A 151 2.94 7.83 -4.92
C PRO A 151 2.67 6.89 -6.09
N THR A 152 1.39 6.71 -6.43
CA THR A 152 0.91 5.93 -7.59
C THR A 152 0.58 6.80 -8.81
N TYR A 153 1.07 8.04 -8.79
CA TYR A 153 0.99 9.00 -9.88
C TYR A 153 2.31 9.76 -9.98
N ALA A 154 2.61 10.24 -11.20
CA ALA A 154 3.81 11.01 -11.48
C ALA A 154 3.81 12.36 -10.71
N PRO A 155 4.75 12.61 -9.78
CA PRO A 155 4.74 13.80 -8.93
C PRO A 155 5.11 15.10 -9.65
N GLY A 156 5.72 15.02 -10.83
CA GLY A 156 6.43 16.12 -11.48
C GLY A 156 7.95 15.96 -11.33
N PRO A 157 8.77 16.51 -12.25
CA PRO A 157 10.22 16.51 -12.10
C PRO A 157 10.67 17.46 -10.99
N SER A 158 11.90 17.31 -10.50
CA SER A 158 12.53 18.27 -9.58
C SER A 158 11.81 18.52 -8.24
N VAL A 159 11.08 17.51 -7.76
CA VAL A 159 10.48 17.48 -6.41
C VAL A 159 11.04 16.30 -5.61
N CYS A 160 10.68 16.19 -4.34
CA CYS A 160 11.24 15.21 -3.40
C CYS A 160 12.78 15.22 -3.32
N GLY A 161 13.37 16.38 -3.56
CA GLY A 161 14.79 16.62 -3.39
C GLY A 161 15.66 15.95 -4.46
N THR A 162 15.15 15.64 -5.66
CA THR A 162 15.91 14.97 -6.74
C THR A 162 15.58 15.57 -8.11
N ASP A 163 16.45 15.41 -9.10
CA ASP A 163 16.16 15.85 -10.48
C ASP A 163 15.03 15.04 -11.11
N ALA A 164 15.06 13.70 -10.97
CA ALA A 164 14.08 12.80 -11.55
C ALA A 164 13.39 11.89 -10.53
N THR A 165 12.05 11.97 -10.53
CA THR A 165 11.21 11.60 -9.39
C THR A 165 10.55 10.24 -9.57
N GLY A 166 10.80 9.34 -8.63
CA GLY A 166 10.32 7.96 -8.63
C GLY A 166 8.89 7.83 -8.10
N TRP A 167 8.05 7.10 -8.83
CA TRP A 167 6.69 6.74 -8.44
C TRP A 167 6.33 5.32 -8.89
N TYR A 168 5.37 4.70 -8.22
CA TYR A 168 4.97 3.31 -8.47
C TYR A 168 3.89 3.23 -9.56
N ILE A 169 4.09 2.38 -10.56
CA ILE A 169 3.23 2.32 -11.77
C ILE A 169 2.36 1.08 -11.87
N THR A 170 2.37 0.23 -10.85
CA THR A 170 1.60 -1.02 -10.82
C THR A 170 0.47 -0.93 -9.78
N GLU A 171 -0.43 -1.91 -9.76
CA GLU A 171 -1.52 -1.95 -8.79
C GLU A 171 -1.01 -2.25 -7.37
N MET A 172 -1.53 -1.52 -6.38
CA MET A 172 -1.15 -1.72 -4.98
C MET A 172 -1.66 -3.07 -4.45
N PRO A 173 -0.88 -3.77 -3.60
CA PRO A 173 -1.26 -5.07 -3.07
C PRO A 173 -2.47 -4.98 -2.13
N SER A 174 -3.31 -6.02 -2.20
CA SER A 174 -4.29 -6.32 -1.16
C SER A 174 -3.60 -6.65 0.17
N SER A 175 -4.33 -6.51 1.28
CA SER A 175 -3.83 -6.80 2.63
C SER A 175 -3.16 -8.17 2.72
N GLY A 176 -1.94 -8.22 3.26
CA GLY A 176 -1.15 -9.44 3.40
C GLY A 176 -0.53 -9.99 2.12
N ALA A 177 -0.70 -9.32 0.97
CA ALA A 177 -0.11 -9.73 -0.29
C ALA A 177 1.19 -8.97 -0.60
N THR A 178 2.07 -9.64 -1.33
CA THR A 178 3.24 -9.05 -2.00
C THR A 178 3.03 -9.10 -3.50
N VAL A 179 3.26 -8.00 -4.19
CA VAL A 179 3.21 -7.93 -5.65
C VAL A 179 4.50 -7.36 -6.20
N SER A 180 4.96 -7.93 -7.32
CA SER A 180 6.03 -7.34 -8.12
C SER A 180 5.47 -6.18 -8.94
N GLY A 181 6.28 -5.15 -9.14
CA GLY A 181 5.93 -4.03 -10.01
C GLY A 181 7.16 -3.25 -10.41
N ALA A 182 6.94 -2.01 -10.84
CA ALA A 182 8.01 -1.13 -11.26
C ALA A 182 7.86 0.27 -10.67
N LEU A 183 9.01 0.87 -10.40
CA LEU A 183 9.16 2.30 -10.29
C LEU A 183 9.40 2.91 -11.66
N CYS A 184 8.86 4.09 -11.83
CA CYS A 184 9.06 4.94 -12.98
C CYS A 184 9.63 6.27 -12.49
N TYR A 185 10.66 6.79 -13.16
CA TYR A 185 11.28 8.06 -12.80
C TYR A 185 10.97 9.12 -13.85
N GLN A 186 10.27 10.17 -13.42
CA GLN A 186 9.92 11.30 -14.27
C GLN A 186 11.08 12.29 -14.33
N SER A 187 11.48 12.66 -15.55
CA SER A 187 12.38 13.79 -15.80
C SER A 187 11.63 14.92 -16.51
N THR A 188 12.34 16.01 -16.81
CA THR A 188 11.80 17.10 -17.66
C THR A 188 11.51 16.64 -19.09
N ILE A 189 12.14 15.55 -19.55
CA ILE A 189 12.02 15.01 -20.90
C ILE A 189 10.79 14.10 -21.03
N ASN A 190 10.64 13.15 -20.11
CA ASN A 190 9.58 12.13 -20.15
C ASN A 190 9.05 11.83 -18.75
N LYS A 191 7.73 11.59 -18.67
CA LYS A 191 7.03 11.09 -17.48
C LYS A 191 7.57 9.75 -16.97
N CYS A 192 8.10 8.92 -17.86
CA CYS A 192 8.77 7.69 -17.52
C CYS A 192 10.07 7.54 -18.31
N HIS A 193 11.10 8.25 -17.86
CA HIS A 193 12.38 8.21 -18.55
C HIS A 193 13.22 7.01 -18.10
N PHE A 194 13.28 6.77 -16.79
CA PHE A 194 13.96 5.61 -16.22
C PHE A 194 12.97 4.71 -15.49
N TYR A 195 13.35 3.46 -15.27
CA TYR A 195 12.54 2.49 -14.55
C TYR A 195 13.41 1.58 -13.70
N SER A 196 12.81 0.98 -12.68
CA SER A 196 13.45 -0.05 -11.86
C SER A 196 12.42 -1.05 -11.39
N ALA A 197 12.79 -2.33 -11.37
CA ALA A 197 11.95 -3.35 -10.76
C ALA A 197 11.85 -3.11 -9.25
N MET A 198 10.75 -3.51 -8.65
CA MET A 198 10.53 -3.45 -7.21
C MET A 198 9.47 -4.45 -6.77
N GLN A 199 9.33 -4.64 -5.47
CA GLN A 199 8.17 -5.31 -4.89
C GLN A 199 7.55 -4.44 -3.81
N VAL A 200 6.26 -4.61 -3.58
CA VAL A 200 5.55 -3.97 -2.47
C VAL A 200 4.73 -5.00 -1.74
N THR A 201 4.74 -4.91 -0.42
CA THR A 201 3.92 -5.74 0.46
C THR A 201 2.98 -4.84 1.27
N ASN A 202 1.71 -5.22 1.33
CA ASN A 202 0.74 -4.59 2.23
C ASN A 202 0.74 -5.32 3.58
N CYS A 203 1.27 -4.69 4.63
CA CYS A 203 1.32 -5.23 5.99
C CYS A 203 0.06 -4.88 6.80
N ASN A 204 -1.08 -4.76 6.12
CA ASN A 204 -2.37 -4.29 6.60
C ASN A 204 -2.41 -2.78 6.90
N THR A 205 -1.55 -2.28 7.78
CA THR A 205 -1.57 -0.87 8.24
C THR A 205 -0.47 -0.01 7.63
N TYR A 206 0.47 -0.61 6.91
CA TYR A 206 1.57 0.09 6.24
C TYR A 206 2.06 -0.73 5.06
N TYR A 207 2.87 -0.09 4.22
CA TYR A 207 3.54 -0.74 3.11
C TYR A 207 5.03 -0.86 3.38
N VAL A 208 5.61 -1.94 2.88
CA VAL A 208 7.06 -2.12 2.78
C VAL A 208 7.41 -2.39 1.32
N TYR A 209 8.58 -1.93 0.92
CA TYR A 209 9.01 -1.89 -0.47
C TYR A 209 10.37 -2.57 -0.61
N PHE A 210 10.48 -3.53 -1.52
CA PHE A 210 11.76 -4.08 -1.92
C PHE A 210 12.32 -3.23 -3.05
N LEU A 211 13.37 -2.46 -2.76
CA LEU A 211 13.94 -1.48 -3.67
C LEU A 211 15.40 -1.81 -4.00
N TYR A 212 15.78 -1.54 -5.24
CA TYR A 212 17.16 -1.57 -5.73
C TYR A 212 17.69 -0.15 -5.94
N PRO A 213 19.00 0.06 -5.96
CA PRO A 213 19.62 1.30 -6.40
C PRO A 213 19.08 1.69 -7.79
N PRO A 214 18.70 2.96 -7.99
CA PRO A 214 18.29 3.42 -9.29
C PRO A 214 19.45 3.38 -10.29
N PRO A 215 19.18 3.32 -11.61
CA PRO A 215 20.21 3.24 -12.66
C PRO A 215 21.22 4.40 -12.67
N THR A 216 20.85 5.57 -12.17
CA THR A 216 21.67 6.79 -12.14
C THR A 216 21.45 7.57 -10.83
N CYS A 217 22.44 8.38 -10.42
CA CYS A 217 22.39 9.16 -9.17
C CYS A 217 21.64 10.51 -9.31
N ASN A 218 20.76 10.67 -10.28
CA ASN A 218 19.85 11.82 -10.32
C ASN A 218 18.39 11.38 -10.13
N LEU A 219 18.21 10.16 -9.59
CA LEU A 219 16.94 9.50 -9.38
C LEU A 219 16.72 9.25 -7.89
N ARG A 220 15.49 9.49 -7.44
CA ARG A 220 15.08 9.22 -6.06
C ARG A 220 13.62 8.83 -5.98
N VAL A 221 13.29 7.91 -5.08
CA VAL A 221 11.92 7.52 -4.77
C VAL A 221 11.27 8.59 -3.90
N CYS A 222 10.18 9.17 -4.40
CA CYS A 222 9.38 10.13 -3.64
C CYS A 222 8.37 9.42 -2.72
N THR A 223 7.84 10.18 -1.75
CA THR A 223 6.83 9.73 -0.80
C THR A 223 5.72 10.76 -0.60
N VAL A 224 4.53 10.25 -0.23
CA VAL A 224 3.32 11.00 0.14
C VAL A 224 2.75 10.54 1.47
#